data_AF-A0A359E332-F1
#
_entry.id   AF-A0A359E332-F1
#
_cell.length_a   1.000
_cell.length_b   1.000
_cell.length_c   1.000
_cell.angle_alpha   90.00
_cell.angle_beta   90.00
_cell.angle_gamma   90.00
#
_symmetry.space_group_name_H-M   'P 1'
#
loop_
_entity.id
_entity.type
_entity.pdbx_description
1 polymer ?
#
loop_
_entity_poly.entity_id
_entity_poly.type
_entity_poly.pdbx_seq_one_letter_code
_entity_poly.pdbx_strand_id
1 'polypeptide(L)' 'AGSYLVKAAIGEEVDNETLGGASTHTEISGVTDYKVEDDQECLSTIRDLVDKFGPFET' A
#
# COMPACT_ATOMS: atom_id res chain seq x y z
N ALA A 1 11.90 1.57 5.68
CA ALA A 1 13.11 0.94 6.26
C ALA A 1 12.85 -0.55 6.39
N GLY A 2 13.82 -1.43 6.14
CA GLY A 2 13.60 -2.87 6.27
C GLY A 2 13.62 -3.35 7.71
N SER A 3 12.99 -4.49 7.99
CA SER A 3 12.95 -5.17 9.30
C SER A 3 14.32 -5.30 9.97
N TYR A 4 15.37 -5.58 9.19
CA TYR A 4 16.75 -5.69 9.70
C TYR A 4 17.27 -4.39 10.30
N LEU A 5 16.90 -3.23 9.75
CA LEU A 5 17.29 -1.92 10.29
C LEU A 5 16.51 -1.60 11.57
N VAL A 6 15.24 -1.98 11.62
CA VAL A 6 14.40 -1.81 12.81
C VAL A 6 15.01 -2.58 13.98
N LYS A 7 15.38 -3.84 13.76
CA LYS A 7 16.08 -4.66 14.75
C LYS A 7 17.43 -4.05 15.16
N ALA A 8 18.22 -3.58 14.21
CA ALA A 8 19.53 -3.00 14.50
C ALA A 8 19.45 -1.66 15.25
N ALA A 9 18.42 -0.85 14.98
CA ALA A 9 18.29 0.51 15.51
C ALA A 9 17.57 0.56 16.87
N ILE A 10 16.49 -0.20 17.03
CA ILE A 10 15.62 -0.14 18.23
C ILE A 10 15.41 -1.50 18.90
N GLY A 11 15.98 -2.58 18.36
CA GLY A 11 15.92 -3.92 18.95
C GLY A 11 14.59 -4.66 18.72
N GLU A 12 13.66 -4.07 17.98
CA GLU A 12 12.36 -4.68 17.70
C GLU A 12 12.48 -5.73 16.58
N GLU A 13 12.01 -6.95 16.87
CA GLU A 13 11.88 -8.01 15.86
C GLU A 13 10.51 -7.92 15.20
N VAL A 14 10.51 -7.52 13.93
CA VAL A 14 9.31 -7.42 13.10
C VAL A 14 9.63 -7.98 11.71
N ASP A 15 8.71 -8.71 11.10
CA ASP A 15 8.85 -9.18 9.72
C ASP A 15 8.43 -8.10 8.70
N ASN A 16 8.75 -8.29 7.42
CA ASN A 16 8.48 -7.28 6.41
C ASN A 16 6.98 -7.07 6.12
N GLU A 17 6.15 -8.12 6.26
CA GLU A 17 4.71 -8.02 6.00
C GLU A 17 4.03 -7.23 7.13
N THR A 18 4.37 -7.52 8.38
CA THR A 18 3.88 -6.74 9.53
C THR A 18 4.40 -5.31 9.49
N LEU A 19 5.67 -5.10 9.12
CA LEU A 19 6.30 -3.77 9.09
C LEU A 19 5.70 -2.81 8.06
N GLY A 20 5.33 -3.31 6.87
CA GLY A 20 4.91 -2.46 5.76
C GLY A 20 4.23 -3.20 4.62
N GLY A 21 3.63 -4.35 4.89
CA GLY A 21 2.82 -5.09 3.94
C GLY A 21 1.48 -4.41 3.64
N ALA A 22 0.72 -5.00 2.74
CA ALA A 22 -0.51 -4.42 2.21
C ALA A 22 -1.57 -4.20 3.32
N SER A 23 -1.68 -5.13 4.27
CA SER A 23 -2.62 -5.01 5.40
C SER A 23 -2.24 -3.84 6.31
N THR A 24 -0.95 -3.69 6.65
CA THR A 24 -0.48 -2.58 7.48
C THR A 24 -0.76 -1.24 6.81
N HIS A 25 -0.55 -1.14 5.49
CA HIS A 25 -0.79 0.11 4.77
C HIS A 25 -2.26 0.45 4.52
N THR A 26 -3.14 -0.55 4.50
CA THR A 26 -4.58 -0.36 4.25
C THR A 26 -5.40 -0.24 5.53
N GLU A 27 -5.08 -1.02 6.57
CA GLU A 27 -5.92 -1.14 7.78
C GLU A 27 -5.36 -0.36 8.97
N ILE A 28 -4.04 -0.21 9.08
CA ILE A 28 -3.39 0.41 10.25
C ILE A 28 -2.95 1.84 9.93
N SER A 29 -2.11 2.01 8.90
CA SER A 29 -1.54 3.32 8.59
C SER A 29 -2.47 4.20 7.75
N GLY A 30 -3.42 3.60 7.01
CA GLY A 30 -4.31 4.31 6.09
C GLY A 30 -3.58 5.05 4.97
N VAL A 31 -2.40 4.54 4.57
CA VAL A 31 -1.58 5.15 3.51
C VAL A 31 -2.02 4.68 2.13
N THR A 32 -2.61 3.49 2.07
CA THR A 32 -3.18 2.90 0.85
C THR A 32 -4.68 2.72 1.03
N ASP A 33 -5.46 3.16 0.06
CA ASP A 33 -6.93 3.08 0.11
C ASP A 33 -7.48 1.71 -0.30
N TYR A 34 -6.76 0.99 -1.18
CA TYR A 34 -7.21 -0.26 -1.78
C TYR A 34 -6.18 -1.37 -1.63
N LYS A 35 -6.60 -2.50 -1.07
CA LYS A 35 -5.88 -3.76 -1.09
C LYS A 35 -6.55 -4.69 -2.10
N VAL A 36 -5.79 -5.15 -3.07
CA VAL A 36 -6.21 -6.02 -4.17
C VAL A 36 -5.37 -7.28 -4.19
N GLU A 37 -5.88 -8.36 -4.76
CA GLU A 37 -5.25 -9.68 -4.68
C GLU A 37 -4.04 -9.80 -5.62
N ASP A 38 -4.10 -9.15 -6.78
CA ASP A 38 -3.04 -9.22 -7.79
C ASP A 38 -2.85 -7.92 -8.59
N ASP A 39 -1.80 -7.90 -9.40
CA ASP A 39 -1.43 -6.76 -10.22
C ASP A 39 -2.47 -6.44 -11.31
N GLN A 40 -3.21 -7.44 -11.82
CA GLN A 40 -4.22 -7.21 -12.85
C GLN A 40 -5.43 -6.47 -12.27
N GLU A 41 -5.88 -6.89 -11.09
CA GLU A 41 -6.94 -6.21 -10.34
C GLU A 41 -6.51 -4.78 -9.94
N CYS A 42 -5.25 -4.60 -9.54
CA CYS A 42 -4.68 -3.28 -9.24
C CYS A 42 -4.80 -2.33 -10.45
N LEU A 43 -4.36 -2.80 -11.63
CA LEU A 43 -4.43 -2.01 -12.84
C LEU A 43 -5.87 -1.75 -13.30
N SER A 44 -6.79 -2.69 -13.10
CA SER A 44 -8.22 -2.46 -13.36
C SER A 44 -8.77 -1.37 -12.46
N THR A 45 -8.53 -1.49 -11.15
CA THR A 45 -8.98 -0.53 -10.14
C THR A 45 -8.50 0.89 -10.44
N ILE A 46 -7.22 1.05 -10.79
CA ILE A 46 -6.66 2.37 -11.16
C ILE A 46 -7.39 2.95 -12.38
N ARG A 47 -7.65 2.14 -13.42
CA ARG A 47 -8.38 2.61 -14.61
C ARG A 47 -9.81 3.03 -14.27
N ASP A 48 -10.51 2.23 -13.46
CA ASP A 48 -11.89 2.52 -13.03
C ASP A 48 -11.98 3.79 -12.16
N LEU A 49 -10.93 4.10 -11.39
CA LEU A 49 -10.84 5.35 -10.63
C LEU A 49 -10.62 6.55 -11.53
N VAL A 50 -9.70 6.44 -12.49
CA VAL A 50 -9.39 7.52 -13.44
C VAL A 50 -10.56 7.80 -14.38
N ASP A 51 -11.32 6.77 -14.78
CA ASP A 51 -12.52 6.92 -15.60
C ASP A 51 -13.60 7.81 -14.95
N LYS A 52 -13.60 7.88 -13.61
CA LYS A 52 -14.51 8.74 -12.84
C LYS A 52 -14.05 10.20 -12.75
N PHE A 53 -12.90 10.54 -13.33
CA PHE A 53 -12.44 11.93 -13.34
C PHE A 53 -13.34 12.75 -14.28
N GLY A 54 -13.62 14.00 -13.88
CA GLY A 54 -14.41 14.92 -14.71
C GLY A 54 -13.68 15.30 -16.00
N PRO A 55 -14.39 15.94 -16.95
CA PRO A 55 -13.76 16.41 -18.18
C PRO A 55 -12.60 17.34 -17.84
N PHE A 56 -11.47 17.14 -18.50
CA PHE A 56 -10.34 18.05 -18.40
C PHE A 56 -10.69 19.34 -19.14
N GLU A 57 -10.98 20.41 -18.41
CA GLU A 57 -11.11 21.74 -19.00
C GLU A 57 -9.73 22.16 -19.54
N THR A 58 -9.68 22.47 -20.83
CA THR A 58 -8.48 22.96 -21.53
C THR A 58 -8.60 24.44 -21.83
#